data_AF-Q85FQ0-F1
#
_entry.id   AF-Q85FQ0-F1
#
_cell.length_a   1.000
_cell.length_b   1.000
_cell.length_c   1.000
_cell.angle_alpha   90.00
_cell.angle_beta   90.00
_cell.angle_gamma   90.00
#
_symmetry.space_group_name_H-M   'P 1'
#
loop_
_entity.id
_entity.type
_entity.pdbx_description
1 polymer ?
#
loop_
_entity_poly.entity_id
_entity_poly.type
_entity_poly.pdbx_seq_one_letter_code
_entity_poly.pdbx_strand_id
1 'polypeptide(L)'
;MDLRYLLSSEGQANLSWSTWLIHHCSIVEWLMIMPLLKRYRKAMDWNLISAWAAISWHMTHNRVEWLVIIQATSTILANYQWYEHSKRVDYRLKKME
;
A
#
# COMPACT_ATOMS: atom_id res chain seq x y z
N MET A 1 27.12 21.91 20.06
CA MET A 1 26.01 21.44 19.21
C MET A 1 25.30 20.34 19.99
N ASP A 2 24.08 20.61 20.45
CA ASP A 2 23.37 19.76 21.42
C ASP A 2 22.81 18.50 20.75
N LEU A 3 23.07 17.32 21.33
CA LEU A 3 22.59 16.03 20.84
C LEU A 3 21.06 15.98 20.73
N ARG A 4 20.36 16.79 21.56
CA ARG A 4 18.91 16.96 21.52
C ARG A 4 18.41 17.64 20.25
N TYR A 5 19.23 18.48 19.63
CA TYR A 5 18.89 19.16 18.38
C TYR A 5 19.01 18.19 17.20
N LEU A 6 19.96 17.26 17.22
CA LEU A 6 20.06 16.19 16.23
C LEU A 6 18.89 15.20 16.36
N LEU A 7 18.54 14.81 17.59
CA LEU A 7 17.38 13.95 17.87
C LEU A 7 16.02 14.62 17.60
N SER A 8 15.90 15.95 17.73
CA SER A 8 14.69 16.69 17.33
C SER A 8 14.64 16.99 15.83
N SER A 9 15.80 17.00 15.16
CA SER A 9 15.93 17.21 13.72
C SER A 9 15.80 15.95 12.87
N GLU A 10 15.63 14.76 13.48
CA GLU A 10 15.07 13.58 12.80
C GLU A 10 13.56 13.77 12.51
N GLY A 11 13.20 14.97 12.04
CA GLY A 11 12.57 15.13 10.74
C GLY A 11 11.46 14.14 10.43
N GLN A 12 10.42 14.09 11.26
CA GLN A 12 9.09 13.87 10.71
C GLN A 12 8.86 14.97 9.68
N ALA A 13 9.21 14.69 8.42
CA ALA A 13 8.83 15.51 7.29
C ALA A 13 7.30 15.45 7.21
N ASN A 14 6.65 16.33 7.99
CA ASN A 14 5.21 16.44 8.03
C ASN A 14 4.77 16.93 6.66
N LEU A 15 4.26 16.00 5.86
CA LEU A 15 3.68 16.31 4.56
C LEU A 15 2.58 17.36 4.74
N SER A 16 2.50 18.28 3.79
CA SER A 16 1.43 19.28 3.78
C SER A 16 0.07 18.59 3.67
N TRP A 17 -0.99 19.23 4.16
CA TRP A 17 -2.36 18.73 3.98
C TRP A 17 -2.71 18.47 2.51
N SER A 18 -2.23 19.33 1.60
CA SER A 18 -2.44 19.15 0.16
C SER A 18 -1.78 17.87 -0.38
N THR A 19 -0.63 17.50 0.17
CA THR A 19 0.08 16.27 -0.22
C THR A 19 -0.68 15.03 0.27
N TRP A 20 -1.21 15.06 1.49
CA TRP A 20 -2.08 13.98 1.99
C TRP A 20 -3.32 13.79 1.14
N LEU A 21 -3.93 14.89 0.70
CA LEU A 21 -5.09 14.86 -0.18
C LEU A 21 -4.75 14.19 -1.52
N ILE A 22 -3.63 14.55 -2.14
CA ILE A 22 -3.17 13.92 -3.40
C ILE A 22 -2.99 12.41 -3.25
N HIS A 23 -2.40 11.95 -2.14
CA HIS A 23 -2.25 10.51 -1.89
C HIS A 23 -3.58 9.76 -1.78
N HIS A 24 -4.57 10.35 -1.10
CA HIS A 24 -5.92 9.76 -1.02
C HIS A 24 -6.64 9.79 -2.37
N CYS A 25 -6.54 10.90 -3.12
CA CYS A 25 -7.08 11.00 -4.47
C CYS A 25 -6.48 9.93 -5.40
N SER A 26 -5.17 9.68 -5.30
CA SER A 26 -4.51 8.63 -6.09
C SER A 26 -5.05 7.23 -5.77
N ILE A 27 -5.31 6.91 -4.49
CA ILE A 27 -5.94 5.63 -4.13
C ILE A 27 -7.32 5.50 -4.77
N VAL A 28 -8.13 6.56 -4.72
CA VAL A 28 -9.47 6.59 -5.33
C VAL A 28 -9.39 6.42 -6.85
N GLU A 29 -8.44 7.09 -7.50
CA GLU A 29 -8.18 6.93 -8.93
C GLU A 29 -7.87 5.47 -9.28
N TRP A 30 -6.99 4.83 -8.51
CA TRP A 30 -6.68 3.41 -8.72
C TRP A 30 -7.88 2.49 -8.48
N LEU A 31 -8.73 2.76 -7.48
CA LEU A 31 -9.98 2.02 -7.28
C LEU A 31 -10.93 2.15 -8.49
N MET A 32 -10.94 3.29 -9.18
CA MET A 32 -11.71 3.49 -10.40
C MET A 32 -11.10 2.78 -11.61
N ILE A 33 -9.77 2.62 -11.65
CA ILE A 33 -9.05 1.88 -12.71
C ILE A 33 -9.17 0.36 -12.53
N MET A 34 -9.20 -0.16 -11.30
CA MET A 34 -9.18 -1.60 -11.02
C MET A 34 -10.26 -2.43 -11.73
N PRO A 35 -11.52 -1.97 -11.90
CA PRO A 35 -12.52 -2.68 -12.69
C PRO A 35 -12.11 -2.97 -14.15
N LEU A 36 -11.22 -2.14 -14.72
CA LEU A 36 -10.69 -2.34 -16.07
C LEU A 36 -9.63 -3.45 -16.11
N LEU A 37 -8.97 -3.73 -14.99
CA LEU A 37 -7.87 -4.69 -14.86
C LEU A 37 -8.35 -6.04 -14.29
N LYS A 38 -9.07 -6.83 -15.09
CA LYS A 38 -9.68 -8.10 -14.65
C LYS A 38 -8.69 -9.15 -14.16
N ARG A 39 -7.46 -9.17 -14.68
CA ARG A 39 -6.48 -10.24 -14.45
C ARG A 39 -5.84 -10.22 -13.06
N TYR A 40 -5.72 -9.04 -12.45
CA TYR A 40 -4.97 -8.82 -11.21
C TYR A 40 -5.78 -8.16 -10.10
N ARG A 41 -7.09 -7.98 -10.33
CA ARG A 41 -7.99 -7.20 -9.47
C ARG A 41 -7.81 -7.51 -7.99
N LYS A 42 -7.94 -8.78 -7.58
CA LYS A 42 -7.88 -9.14 -6.16
C LYS A 42 -6.54 -8.76 -5.49
N ALA A 43 -5.41 -9.00 -6.17
CA ALA A 43 -4.09 -8.72 -5.60
C ALA A 43 -3.85 -7.21 -5.53
N MET A 44 -4.38 -6.47 -6.49
CA MET A 44 -4.32 -5.01 -6.50
C MET A 44 -5.27 -4.38 -5.49
N ASP A 45 -6.47 -4.93 -5.29
CA ASP A 45 -7.41 -4.46 -4.26
C ASP A 45 -6.75 -4.51 -2.88
N TRP A 46 -6.07 -5.62 -2.54
CA TRP A 46 -5.32 -5.73 -1.29
C TRP A 46 -4.14 -4.75 -1.21
N ASN A 47 -3.41 -4.53 -2.30
CA ASN A 47 -2.35 -3.52 -2.33
C ASN A 47 -2.89 -2.10 -2.11
N LEU A 48 -4.07 -1.78 -2.64
CA LEU A 48 -4.72 -0.48 -2.44
C LEU A 48 -5.20 -0.29 -1.01
N ILE A 49 -5.77 -1.33 -0.40
CA ILE A 49 -6.12 -1.32 1.02
C ILE A 49 -4.87 -1.12 1.88
N SER A 50 -3.77 -1.80 1.55
CA SER A 50 -2.48 -1.64 2.23
C SER A 50 -1.96 -0.21 2.13
N ALA A 51 -1.93 0.35 0.92
CA ALA A 51 -1.48 1.71 0.67
C ALA A 51 -2.35 2.75 1.40
N TRP A 52 -3.67 2.57 1.38
CA TRP A 52 -4.60 3.42 2.12
C TRP A 52 -4.35 3.39 3.62
N ALA A 53 -4.16 2.20 4.19
CA ALA A 53 -3.89 2.05 5.61
C ALA A 53 -2.56 2.71 6.01
N ALA A 54 -1.51 2.54 5.21
CA ALA A 54 -0.20 3.18 5.42
C ALA A 54 -0.30 4.72 5.38
N ILE A 55 -0.93 5.26 4.34
CA ILE A 55 -1.12 6.70 4.16
C ILE A 55 -1.95 7.28 5.31
N SER A 56 -3.03 6.61 5.71
CA SER A 56 -3.89 7.03 6.82
C SER A 56 -3.16 6.97 8.17
N TRP A 57 -2.32 5.96 8.39
CA TRP A 57 -1.53 5.83 9.60
C TRP A 57 -0.54 6.98 9.74
N HIS A 58 0.18 7.30 8.65
CA HIS A 58 1.10 8.43 8.66
C HIS A 58 0.39 9.80 8.73
N MET A 59 -0.78 9.95 8.09
CA MET A 59 -1.60 11.17 8.20
C MET A 59 -2.05 11.43 9.64
N THR A 60 -2.25 10.37 10.43
CA THR A 60 -2.63 10.46 11.86
C THR A 60 -1.43 10.53 12.80
N HIS A 61 -0.24 10.87 12.29
CA HIS A 61 1.01 10.92 13.06
C HIS A 61 1.28 9.63 13.83
N ASN A 62 1.01 8.49 13.19
CA ASN A 62 1.20 7.15 13.73
C ASN A 62 0.36 6.82 14.98
N ARG A 63 -0.69 7.60 15.28
CA ARG A 63 -1.50 7.42 16.50
C ARG A 63 -2.51 6.29 16.43
N VAL A 64 -2.82 5.80 15.23
CA VAL A 64 -3.89 4.83 15.01
C VAL A 64 -3.30 3.46 14.64
N GLU A 65 -2.86 2.71 15.65
CA GLU A 65 -2.05 1.48 15.47
C GLU A 65 -2.74 0.37 14.67
N TRP A 66 -4.07 0.25 14.73
CA TRP A 66 -4.79 -0.78 13.97
C TRP A 66 -4.64 -0.64 12.45
N LEU A 67 -4.29 0.55 11.96
CA LEU A 67 -3.98 0.75 10.53
C LEU A 67 -2.73 -0.01 10.11
N VAL A 68 -1.73 -0.14 10.98
CA VAL A 68 -0.52 -0.96 10.72
C VAL A 68 -0.89 -2.42 10.56
N ILE A 69 -1.82 -2.92 11.39
CA ILE A 69 -2.32 -4.29 11.30
C ILE A 69 -3.01 -4.51 9.95
N ILE A 70 -3.90 -3.58 9.54
CA ILE A 70 -4.55 -3.66 8.23
C ILE A 70 -3.53 -3.64 7.10
N GLN A 71 -2.55 -2.73 7.14
CA GLN A 71 -1.48 -2.64 6.16
C GLN A 71 -0.71 -3.96 6.06
N ALA A 72 -0.29 -4.54 7.18
CA ALA A 72 0.46 -5.78 7.21
C ALA A 72 -0.37 -6.96 6.66
N THR A 73 -1.60 -7.13 7.14
CA THR A 73 -2.49 -8.22 6.70
C THR A 73 -2.81 -8.13 5.21
N SER A 74 -3.17 -6.94 4.71
CA SER A 74 -3.47 -6.73 3.30
C SER A 74 -2.24 -6.94 2.41
N THR A 75 -1.05 -6.54 2.86
CA THR A 75 0.21 -6.82 2.15
C THR A 75 0.47 -8.32 2.01
N ILE A 76 0.27 -9.10 3.07
CA ILE A 76 0.40 -10.57 3.03
C ILE A 76 -0.58 -11.17 2.03
N LEU A 77 -1.85 -10.74 2.07
CA LEU A 77 -2.88 -11.23 1.17
C LEU A 77 -2.60 -10.87 -0.30
N ALA A 78 -2.11 -9.65 -0.56
CA ALA A 78 -1.72 -9.22 -1.90
C ALA A 78 -0.60 -10.10 -2.46
N ASN A 79 0.46 -10.32 -1.67
CA ASN A 79 1.61 -11.14 -2.07
C ASN A 79 1.21 -12.60 -2.30
N TYR A 80 0.38 -13.16 -1.43
CA TYR A 80 -0.15 -14.51 -1.62
C TYR A 80 -0.91 -14.65 -2.94
N GLN A 81 -1.77 -13.68 -3.27
CA GLN A 81 -2.53 -13.73 -4.51
C GLN A 81 -1.66 -13.51 -5.75
N TRP A 82 -0.63 -12.68 -5.65
CA TRP A 82 0.39 -12.55 -6.71
C TRP A 82 1.10 -13.87 -6.97
N TYR A 83 1.53 -14.55 -5.92
CA TYR A 83 2.18 -15.86 -6.00
C TYR A 83 1.27 -16.93 -6.61
N GLU A 84 0.01 -16.99 -6.19
CA GLU A 84 -0.96 -17.91 -6.79
C GLU A 84 -1.26 -17.58 -8.26
N HIS A 85 -1.21 -16.31 -8.64
CA HIS A 85 -1.32 -15.91 -10.05
C HIS A 85 -0.10 -16.35 -10.86
N SER A 86 1.13 -16.09 -10.39
CA SER A 86 2.35 -16.45 -11.11
C SER A 86 2.45 -17.95 -11.33
N LYS A 87 2.19 -18.77 -10.31
CA LYS A 87 2.10 -20.24 -10.43
C LYS A 87 1.18 -20.71 -11.56
N ARG A 88 -0.01 -20.11 -11.66
CA ARG A 88 -0.99 -20.45 -12.71
C ARG A 88 -0.53 -20.02 -14.10
N VAL A 89 0.29 -18.98 -14.21
CA VAL A 89 0.88 -18.57 -15.48
C VAL A 89 2.00 -19.52 -15.87
N ASP A 90 2.92 -19.82 -14.96
CA ASP A 90 4.05 -20.73 -15.21
C ASP A 90 3.57 -22.13 -15.59
N TYR A 91 2.55 -22.65 -14.90
CA TYR A 91 1.94 -23.93 -15.25
C TYR A 91 1.35 -23.93 -16.66
N ARG A 92 0.73 -22.82 -17.09
CA ARG A 92 0.19 -22.69 -18.45
C ARG A 92 1.29 -22.63 -19.50
N LEU A 93 2.39 -21.91 -19.23
CA LEU A 93 3.54 -21.83 -20.13
C LEU A 93 4.16 -23.22 -20.35
N LYS A 94 4.40 -23.96 -19.26
CA LYS A 94 4.93 -25.34 -19.33
C LYS A 94 4.02 -26.34 -20.07
N LYS A 95 2.72 -26.07 -20.19
CA LYS A 95 1.79 -26.92 -20.93
C LYS A 95 1.80 -26.62 -22.44
N MET A 96 2.32 -25.46 -22.83
CA MET A 96 2.40 -25.03 -24.24
C MET A 96 3.75 -25.38 -24.88
N GLU A 97 4.74 -25.78 -24.07
CA GLU A 97 6.02 -26.39 -24.49
C GLU A 97 5.85 -27.89 -24.71
#